data_AF-A0ABD1G607-F1
#
_entry.id   AF-A0ABD1G607-F1
#
_cell.length_a   1.000
_cell.length_b   1.000
_cell.length_c   1.000
_cell.angle_alpha   90.00
_cell.angle_beta   90.00
_cell.angle_gamma   90.00
#
_symmetry.space_group_name_H-M   'P 1'
#
loop_
_entity.id
_entity.type
_entity.pdbx_description
1 polymer ?
#
loop_
_entity_poly.entity_id
_entity_poly.type
_entity_poly.pdbx_seq_one_letter_code
_entity_poly.pdbx_strand_id
1 'polypeptide(L)'
;MRIARGRSFSFCVSLLSAPLSSSSSPFPSGILRFHSPGFCSISDRFPSRRKVFRSREESSDNQLHKSNTMDSKIMQSVRISSNVDDKHPCVWSSPEGGQMIDIGKQIFCNRSLNMRNIVAVGFDMDYTLAQYKPETFESLAYEGTVKKLVHDLGYPAELLGWSFDWTYMVRGLVLDKKRGNILKMDRHKYVKVAYHGFRELSKEEKVATYGSTLIRDAFDEPEYALIDTLFSLAEAYLFAQLVDFKDNNLGKIPADYSRMYKDVRAAVDLCHRDGTLKKMVAKDPQRYINEDSSIVPMLKMLRDSGRATFLVTNSLWDYTNIVMNFLCGPRLVDDCSVLNFDWLQYFDVVITGSAKPGFFHDENRASLFEVDPESGMLLNTDNGTPMPQVDSSLRLPLKILDKSCQVFQGGNVGHLHKLLSIESSSQVLYVGDHIYGDILRSKKVLGWRTMLVVPELEKEVELLWTLRETRKELQLLRNKRDHIEDQIHHLKWSLRFDGKNSVNNEELLSELDKLECEQEGARLSHQEAQRVCHQKFHKVWGQLMKTGYQNSRFAHQVERFACLYTGQVSNLSLYSPDKYYRPSEDFMPHEFDILSL
;
A
#
# COMPACT_ATOMS: atom_id res chain seq x y z
N MET A 1 -34.85 32.73 27.49
CA MET A 1 -35.03 32.14 28.82
C MET A 1 -35.08 30.61 28.68
N ARG A 2 -33.94 29.93 28.90
CA ARG A 2 -33.80 28.49 29.19
C ARG A 2 -32.35 28.25 29.65
N ILE A 3 -32.21 27.42 30.67
CA ILE A 3 -31.17 27.40 31.70
C ILE A 3 -29.98 26.51 31.30
N ALA A 4 -28.76 26.93 31.67
CA ALA A 4 -27.51 26.18 31.51
C ALA A 4 -27.31 25.14 32.63
N ARG A 5 -26.80 23.94 32.28
CA ARG A 5 -26.37 22.92 33.25
C ARG A 5 -24.86 23.00 33.47
N GLY A 6 -24.44 23.24 34.70
CA GLY A 6 -23.06 23.25 35.15
C GLY A 6 -22.46 21.85 35.31
N ARG A 7 -21.14 21.76 35.11
CA ARG A 7 -20.30 20.59 35.41
C ARG A 7 -19.65 20.77 36.78
N SER A 8 -19.79 19.78 37.66
CA SER A 8 -19.11 19.69 38.95
C SER A 8 -17.71 19.08 38.80
N PHE A 9 -16.69 19.80 39.27
CA PHE A 9 -15.33 19.29 39.48
C PHE A 9 -15.23 18.68 40.88
N SER A 10 -14.59 17.52 41.00
CA SER A 10 -14.16 16.94 42.28
C SER A 10 -12.64 16.88 42.30
N PHE A 11 -12.03 17.66 43.19
CA PHE A 11 -10.62 17.59 43.55
C PHE A 11 -10.44 16.50 44.62
N CYS A 12 -9.43 15.64 44.48
CA CYS A 12 -8.90 14.87 45.61
C CYS A 12 -7.38 15.04 45.66
N VAL A 13 -6.94 15.65 46.75
CA VAL A 13 -5.55 15.89 47.15
C VAL A 13 -5.12 14.72 48.03
N SER A 14 -3.91 14.20 47.83
CA SER A 14 -3.17 13.57 48.94
C SER A 14 -1.67 13.62 48.70
N LEU A 15 -1.00 14.24 49.66
CA LEU A 15 0.43 14.53 49.79
C LEU A 15 1.24 13.29 50.22
N LEU A 16 2.54 13.40 49.95
CA LEU A 16 3.67 12.57 50.38
C LEU A 16 3.75 12.32 51.90
N SER A 17 4.18 11.12 52.30
CA SER A 17 5.12 10.90 53.43
C SER A 17 5.62 9.45 53.51
N ALA A 18 6.94 9.26 53.59
CA ALA A 18 7.66 8.13 54.18
C ALA A 18 8.16 8.57 55.60
N PRO A 19 8.90 7.80 56.46
CA PRO A 19 9.54 6.47 56.30
C PRO A 19 9.59 5.53 57.56
N LEU A 20 10.20 4.33 57.36
CA LEU A 20 11.14 3.55 58.24
C LEU A 20 10.70 2.52 59.33
N SER A 21 11.45 1.39 59.30
CA SER A 21 11.76 0.31 60.29
C SER A 21 10.74 -0.83 60.52
N SER A 22 11.06 -2.12 60.72
CA SER A 22 12.27 -2.97 60.58
C SER A 22 11.89 -4.45 60.88
N SER A 23 12.60 -5.39 60.26
CA SER A 23 13.01 -6.73 60.75
C SER A 23 12.22 -8.03 60.45
N SER A 24 13.02 -8.99 59.97
CA SER A 24 13.00 -10.46 60.19
C SER A 24 12.23 -11.39 59.22
N SER A 25 13.03 -12.21 58.53
CA SER A 25 12.75 -13.42 57.74
C SER A 25 12.64 -14.65 58.68
N PRO A 26 12.29 -15.91 58.26
CA PRO A 26 12.92 -16.67 57.16
C PRO A 26 11.99 -17.57 56.29
N PHE A 27 12.59 -18.10 55.21
CA PHE A 27 12.11 -19.09 54.24
C PHE A 27 11.63 -20.44 54.85
N PRO A 28 10.92 -21.28 54.05
CA PRO A 28 11.62 -22.42 53.45
C PRO A 28 11.25 -22.74 51.98
N SER A 29 12.20 -23.46 51.39
CA SER A 29 12.31 -24.00 50.03
C SER A 29 11.49 -25.28 49.81
N GLY A 30 10.94 -25.44 48.60
CA GLY A 30 10.29 -26.67 48.13
C GLY A 30 10.76 -27.02 46.71
N ILE A 31 11.58 -28.06 46.62
CA ILE A 31 12.08 -28.69 45.38
C ILE A 31 11.03 -29.69 44.88
N LEU A 32 10.64 -29.62 43.60
CA LEU A 32 9.91 -30.69 42.92
C LEU A 32 10.60 -31.05 41.60
N ARG A 33 11.06 -32.30 41.55
CA ARG A 33 11.70 -33.00 40.43
C ARG A 33 10.64 -33.41 39.41
N PHE A 34 10.91 -33.28 38.12
CA PHE A 34 10.16 -33.95 37.05
C PHE A 34 10.93 -35.18 36.56
N HIS A 35 10.23 -36.32 36.57
CA HIS A 35 10.67 -37.63 36.13
C HIS A 35 10.60 -37.77 34.59
N SER A 36 11.65 -38.30 33.99
CA SER A 36 11.64 -38.92 32.65
C SER A 36 11.07 -40.35 32.73
N PRO A 37 10.38 -40.86 31.69
CA PRO A 37 10.25 -42.30 31.50
C PRO A 37 11.26 -42.80 30.49
N GLY A 38 11.92 -43.91 30.86
CA GLY A 38 12.94 -44.58 30.09
C GLY A 38 12.43 -45.59 29.06
N PHE A 39 13.39 -46.04 28.29
CA PHE A 39 13.39 -47.13 27.33
C PHE A 39 12.82 -48.45 27.86
N CYS A 40 12.16 -49.21 26.98
CA CYS A 40 12.13 -50.68 27.01
C CYS A 40 12.30 -51.23 25.58
N SER A 41 13.27 -52.14 25.46
CA SER A 41 13.55 -53.00 24.31
C SER A 41 12.67 -54.25 24.36
N ILE A 42 12.37 -54.84 23.19
CA ILE A 42 12.27 -56.29 22.93
C ILE A 42 12.24 -56.50 21.40
N SER A 43 12.82 -57.62 20.99
CA SER A 43 13.29 -58.01 19.67
C SER A 43 12.27 -58.76 18.78
N ASP A 44 12.67 -58.91 17.51
CA ASP A 44 12.36 -59.96 16.54
C ASP A 44 10.97 -60.05 15.88
N ARG A 45 10.91 -59.74 14.56
CA ARG A 45 10.88 -60.73 13.44
C ARG A 45 10.52 -60.08 12.10
N PHE A 46 11.37 -60.31 11.10
CA PHE A 46 11.13 -60.12 9.65
C PHE A 46 10.18 -61.22 9.09
N PRO A 47 9.50 -60.99 7.94
CA PRO A 47 10.05 -61.34 6.61
C PRO A 47 9.76 -60.23 5.55
N SER A 48 10.76 -59.71 4.83
CA SER A 48 11.34 -60.22 3.57
C SER A 48 10.36 -60.41 2.38
N ARG A 49 10.48 -59.53 1.38
CA ARG A 49 10.45 -59.92 -0.06
C ARG A 49 11.18 -58.88 -0.91
N ARG A 50 12.38 -59.28 -1.33
CA ARG A 50 13.19 -58.67 -2.41
C ARG A 50 12.60 -59.05 -3.76
N LYS A 51 12.72 -58.15 -4.74
CA LYS A 51 13.14 -58.52 -6.11
C LYS A 51 14.26 -57.59 -6.54
N VAL A 52 15.38 -58.23 -6.87
CA VAL A 52 16.62 -57.69 -7.42
C VAL A 52 16.60 -57.97 -8.92
N PHE A 53 17.14 -57.06 -9.73
CA PHE A 53 17.93 -57.44 -10.90
C PHE A 53 19.17 -56.54 -10.97
N ARG A 54 20.35 -57.16 -10.81
CA ARG A 54 21.68 -56.70 -11.28
C ARG A 54 21.72 -56.86 -12.82
N SER A 55 22.61 -56.30 -13.62
CA SER A 55 24.10 -56.17 -13.61
C SER A 55 24.50 -55.44 -14.90
N ARG A 56 25.57 -54.63 -15.02
CA ARG A 56 27.01 -54.98 -15.23
C ARG A 56 27.78 -53.64 -15.34
N GLU A 57 28.86 -53.40 -14.59
CA GLU A 57 30.30 -53.57 -14.96
C GLU A 57 30.68 -52.71 -16.19
N GLU A 58 31.71 -51.84 -16.17
CA GLU A 58 33.11 -52.05 -15.79
C GLU A 58 33.91 -50.71 -15.75
N SER A 59 34.92 -50.63 -14.85
CA SER A 59 36.28 -50.01 -14.91
C SER A 59 36.52 -48.62 -15.59
N SER A 60 37.46 -47.75 -15.22
CA SER A 60 38.49 -47.59 -14.18
C SER A 60 39.25 -46.27 -14.47
N ASP A 61 39.77 -45.64 -13.41
CA ASP A 61 40.99 -44.82 -13.32
C ASP A 61 41.14 -43.37 -13.86
N ASN A 62 41.62 -42.54 -12.91
CA ASN A 62 42.61 -41.46 -12.97
C ASN A 62 42.24 -40.00 -13.30
N GLN A 63 42.21 -39.21 -12.20
CA GLN A 63 42.99 -38.00 -11.89
C GLN A 63 43.09 -36.79 -12.86
N LEU A 64 42.97 -35.62 -12.20
CA LEU A 64 43.60 -34.31 -12.43
C LEU A 64 42.85 -33.23 -13.24
N HIS A 65 42.57 -32.14 -12.50
CA HIS A 65 42.42 -30.74 -12.87
C HIS A 65 41.78 -30.36 -14.21
N LYS A 66 40.65 -29.65 -14.12
CA LYS A 66 40.47 -28.34 -14.77
C LYS A 66 39.29 -27.59 -14.17
N SER A 67 39.60 -26.37 -13.73
CA SER A 67 38.67 -25.24 -13.63
C SER A 67 37.76 -25.17 -14.85
N ASN A 68 36.47 -24.91 -14.66
CA ASN A 68 35.63 -24.12 -15.57
C ASN A 68 34.28 -23.81 -14.91
N THR A 69 34.09 -22.52 -14.62
CA THR A 69 32.95 -21.70 -15.05
C THR A 69 31.65 -22.47 -15.32
N MET A 70 30.69 -22.40 -14.40
CA MET A 70 29.31 -22.76 -14.71
C MET A 70 28.56 -21.52 -15.20
N ASP A 71 28.26 -21.59 -16.50
CA ASP A 71 27.45 -20.65 -17.26
C ASP A 71 26.13 -20.32 -16.58
N SER A 72 25.93 -19.04 -16.32
CA SER A 72 24.61 -18.45 -16.16
C SER A 72 23.89 -18.60 -17.50
N LYS A 73 22.80 -19.38 -17.51
CA LYS A 73 21.83 -19.33 -18.61
C LYS A 73 21.22 -17.93 -18.64
N ILE A 74 21.84 -17.09 -19.45
CA ILE A 74 21.33 -15.81 -19.92
C ILE A 74 19.94 -16.10 -20.51
N MET A 75 18.88 -15.70 -19.80
CA MET A 75 17.58 -15.50 -20.42
C MET A 75 17.71 -14.34 -21.41
N GLN A 76 18.09 -14.67 -22.64
CA GLN A 76 17.83 -13.80 -23.78
C GLN A 76 16.32 -13.78 -23.96
N SER A 77 15.67 -12.78 -23.38
CA SER A 77 14.34 -12.35 -23.82
C SER A 77 14.48 -11.98 -25.29
N VAL A 78 14.05 -12.88 -26.18
CA VAL A 78 13.90 -12.56 -27.60
C VAL A 78 12.86 -11.45 -27.66
N ARG A 79 13.31 -10.21 -27.82
CA ARG A 79 12.45 -9.09 -28.23
C ARG A 79 12.00 -9.38 -29.66
N ILE A 80 10.90 -10.11 -29.80
CA ILE A 80 10.13 -10.09 -31.03
C ILE A 80 9.35 -8.77 -30.99
N SER A 81 9.91 -7.76 -31.66
CA SER A 81 9.15 -6.61 -32.13
C SER A 81 8.03 -7.15 -33.04
N SER A 82 6.86 -7.37 -32.46
CA SER A 82 5.64 -7.69 -33.20
C SER A 82 4.92 -6.39 -33.50
N ASN A 83 4.65 -6.21 -34.80
CA ASN A 83 3.93 -5.08 -35.38
C ASN A 83 2.67 -4.72 -34.60
N VAL A 84 2.41 -3.43 -34.58
CA VAL A 84 1.21 -2.79 -34.04
C VAL A 84 0.08 -3.02 -35.05
N ASP A 85 -0.59 -4.17 -34.97
CA ASP A 85 -1.89 -4.41 -35.61
C ASP A 85 -2.64 -5.46 -34.75
N ASP A 86 -3.82 -5.06 -34.24
CA ASP A 86 -4.85 -5.86 -33.56
C ASP A 86 -4.39 -6.97 -32.58
N LYS A 87 -3.85 -6.57 -31.42
CA LYS A 87 -3.71 -7.50 -30.28
C LYS A 87 -4.97 -7.52 -29.44
N HIS A 88 -5.76 -8.59 -29.56
CA HIS A 88 -6.76 -8.91 -28.55
C HIS A 88 -6.10 -8.98 -27.16
N PRO A 89 -6.74 -8.44 -26.11
CA PRO A 89 -6.19 -8.48 -24.75
C PRO A 89 -5.94 -9.93 -24.32
N CYS A 90 -4.71 -10.23 -23.89
CA CYS A 90 -4.32 -11.57 -23.44
C CYS A 90 -4.96 -11.85 -22.07
N VAL A 91 -5.84 -12.85 -22.04
CA VAL A 91 -6.47 -13.36 -20.82
C VAL A 91 -5.96 -14.78 -20.57
N TRP A 92 -5.97 -15.25 -19.33
CA TRP A 92 -5.56 -16.59 -18.95
C TRP A 92 -6.28 -17.69 -19.75
N SER A 93 -7.55 -17.47 -20.11
CA SER A 93 -8.35 -18.38 -20.91
C SER A 93 -8.06 -18.33 -22.42
N SER A 94 -7.27 -17.35 -22.89
CA SER A 94 -6.89 -17.24 -24.30
C SER A 94 -5.84 -18.30 -24.68
N PRO A 95 -5.66 -18.62 -25.98
CA PRO A 95 -4.63 -19.55 -26.44
C PRO A 95 -3.19 -19.14 -26.06
N GLU A 96 -2.99 -17.85 -25.82
CA GLU A 96 -1.73 -17.23 -25.36
C GLU A 96 -1.62 -17.18 -23.83
N GLY A 97 -2.67 -17.62 -23.12
CA GLY A 97 -2.73 -17.69 -21.67
C GLY A 97 -1.67 -18.64 -21.10
N GLY A 98 -1.06 -18.26 -19.98
CA GLY A 98 0.01 -19.04 -19.35
C GLY A 98 1.43 -18.72 -19.84
N GLN A 99 1.60 -17.71 -20.70
CA GLN A 99 2.91 -17.13 -21.01
C GLN A 99 3.56 -16.49 -19.76
N MET A 100 4.87 -16.27 -19.85
CA MET A 100 5.62 -15.61 -18.78
C MET A 100 5.09 -14.19 -18.58
N ILE A 101 4.56 -13.93 -17.38
CA ILE A 101 4.01 -12.63 -17.01
C ILE A 101 5.17 -11.67 -16.74
N ASP A 102 5.15 -10.52 -17.43
CA ASP A 102 6.10 -9.44 -17.19
C ASP A 102 6.12 -9.07 -15.70
N ILE A 103 7.30 -8.83 -15.16
CA ILE A 103 7.53 -8.63 -13.73
C ILE A 103 6.70 -7.46 -13.17
N GLY A 104 6.48 -6.41 -13.96
CA GLY A 104 5.63 -5.27 -13.59
C GLY A 104 4.14 -5.64 -13.46
N LYS A 105 3.68 -6.64 -14.23
CA LYS A 105 2.28 -7.11 -14.27
C LYS A 105 2.00 -8.27 -13.32
N GLN A 106 2.96 -8.64 -12.47
CA GLN A 106 2.77 -9.73 -11.53
C GLN A 106 1.86 -9.34 -10.36
N ILE A 107 1.21 -10.34 -9.78
CA ILE A 107 0.47 -10.21 -8.53
C ILE A 107 1.35 -10.75 -7.41
N PHE A 108 1.73 -9.87 -6.50
CA PHE A 108 2.56 -10.19 -5.36
C PHE A 108 1.71 -10.65 -4.18
N CYS A 109 2.18 -11.67 -3.45
CA CYS A 109 1.42 -12.33 -2.40
C CYS A 109 2.09 -12.17 -1.03
N ASN A 110 1.43 -11.47 -0.11
CA ASN A 110 1.85 -11.37 1.29
C ASN A 110 1.26 -12.50 2.14
N ARG A 111 0.04 -12.96 1.80
CA ARG A 111 -0.69 -13.98 2.57
C ARG A 111 -1.41 -14.93 1.65
N SER A 112 -1.29 -16.23 1.94
CA SER A 112 -1.83 -17.31 1.12
C SER A 112 -3.32 -17.11 0.81
N LEU A 113 -3.68 -17.08 -0.46
CA LEU A 113 -5.04 -16.83 -0.92
C LEU A 113 -5.43 -17.87 -1.96
N ASN A 114 -6.38 -18.73 -1.60
CA ASN A 114 -6.97 -19.70 -2.51
C ASN A 114 -8.20 -19.11 -3.16
N MET A 115 -8.11 -18.76 -4.44
CA MET A 115 -9.23 -18.18 -5.16
C MET A 115 -10.42 -19.14 -5.27
N ARG A 116 -10.23 -20.45 -5.19
CA ARG A 116 -11.33 -21.45 -5.18
C ARG A 116 -12.29 -21.26 -4.02
N ASN A 117 -11.84 -20.67 -2.91
CA ASN A 117 -12.68 -20.41 -1.74
C ASN A 117 -13.38 -19.05 -1.83
N ILE A 118 -13.07 -18.24 -2.85
CA ILE A 118 -13.67 -16.93 -3.06
C ILE A 118 -14.92 -17.08 -3.91
N VAL A 119 -16.05 -16.67 -3.36
CA VAL A 119 -17.37 -16.72 -4.01
C VAL A 119 -17.76 -15.37 -4.62
N ALA A 120 -17.20 -14.26 -4.08
CA ALA A 120 -17.49 -12.91 -4.55
C ALA A 120 -16.21 -12.06 -4.66
N VAL A 121 -16.09 -11.32 -5.75
CA VAL A 121 -15.01 -10.35 -5.99
C VAL A 121 -15.58 -8.95 -6.13
N GLY A 122 -15.17 -8.07 -5.22
CA GLY A 122 -15.59 -6.68 -5.17
C GLY A 122 -14.52 -5.73 -5.63
N PHE A 123 -14.93 -4.62 -6.22
CA PHE A 123 -14.03 -3.59 -6.72
C PHE A 123 -14.41 -2.21 -6.17
N ASP A 124 -13.41 -1.39 -5.88
CA ASP A 124 -13.57 0.06 -5.96
C ASP A 124 -13.54 0.51 -7.44
N MET A 125 -14.08 1.69 -7.71
CA MET A 125 -14.07 2.30 -9.04
C MET A 125 -12.84 3.19 -9.21
N ASP A 126 -12.78 4.31 -8.48
CA ASP A 126 -11.77 5.34 -8.66
C ASP A 126 -10.39 4.83 -8.23
N TYR A 127 -9.36 5.04 -9.06
CA TYR A 127 -7.98 4.52 -8.91
C TYR A 127 -7.82 3.00 -8.83
N THR A 128 -8.91 2.23 -8.92
CA THR A 128 -8.90 0.76 -8.95
C THR A 128 -9.25 0.24 -10.33
N LEU A 129 -10.50 0.37 -10.75
CA LEU A 129 -10.92 0.08 -12.13
C LEU A 129 -10.57 1.25 -13.05
N ALA A 130 -10.85 2.48 -12.61
CA ALA A 130 -10.55 3.72 -13.33
C ALA A 130 -9.21 4.28 -12.84
N GLN A 131 -8.11 3.96 -13.52
CA GLN A 131 -6.82 4.59 -13.20
C GLN A 131 -6.75 5.98 -13.83
N TYR A 132 -6.71 7.02 -13.01
CA TYR A 132 -6.57 8.39 -13.49
C TYR A 132 -5.12 8.72 -13.86
N LYS A 133 -4.96 9.63 -14.83
CA LYS A 133 -3.71 10.23 -15.25
C LYS A 133 -3.30 11.33 -14.27
N PRO A 134 -2.22 11.17 -13.48
CA PRO A 134 -1.81 12.17 -12.49
C PRO A 134 -1.59 13.55 -13.12
N GLU A 135 -1.00 13.59 -14.31
CA GLU A 135 -0.63 14.83 -15.01
C GLU A 135 -1.84 15.71 -15.36
N THR A 136 -3.02 15.14 -15.59
CA THR A 136 -4.23 15.89 -15.93
C THR A 136 -5.22 15.96 -14.76
N PHE A 137 -5.50 14.84 -14.09
CA PHE A 137 -6.53 14.77 -13.07
C PHE A 137 -6.11 15.43 -11.76
N GLU A 138 -4.89 15.17 -11.28
CA GLU A 138 -4.40 15.81 -10.04
C GLU A 138 -4.15 17.31 -10.26
N SER A 139 -3.66 17.70 -11.44
CA SER A 139 -3.54 19.12 -11.83
C SER A 139 -4.88 19.84 -11.77
N LEU A 140 -5.95 19.21 -12.27
CA LEU A 140 -7.29 19.78 -12.20
C LEU A 140 -7.77 19.93 -10.74
N ALA A 141 -7.50 18.94 -9.88
CA ALA A 141 -7.85 18.99 -8.46
C ALA A 141 -7.07 20.09 -7.73
N TYR A 142 -5.78 20.22 -8.02
CA TYR A 142 -4.91 21.27 -7.50
C TYR A 142 -5.44 22.67 -7.88
N GLU A 143 -5.67 22.92 -9.16
CA GLU A 143 -6.15 24.23 -9.64
C GLU A 143 -7.51 24.59 -9.05
N GLY A 144 -8.42 23.61 -8.95
CA GLY A 144 -9.72 23.79 -8.31
C GLY A 144 -9.57 24.17 -6.83
N THR A 145 -8.67 23.49 -6.12
CA THR A 145 -8.41 23.73 -4.69
C THR A 145 -7.85 25.13 -4.48
N VAL A 146 -6.86 25.54 -5.28
CA VAL A 146 -6.26 26.88 -5.23
C VAL A 146 -7.32 27.97 -5.44
N LYS A 147 -8.18 27.82 -6.46
CA LYS A 147 -9.28 28.77 -6.72
C LYS A 147 -10.21 28.91 -5.51
N LYS A 148 -10.55 27.80 -4.85
CA LYS A 148 -11.39 27.82 -3.64
C LYS A 148 -10.71 28.46 -2.45
N LEU A 149 -9.43 28.20 -2.22
CA LEU A 149 -8.67 28.85 -1.15
C LEU A 149 -8.72 30.38 -1.30
N VAL A 150 -8.52 30.88 -2.52
CA VAL A 150 -8.51 32.32 -2.82
C VAL A 150 -9.91 32.93 -2.78
N HIS A 151 -10.87 32.35 -3.50
CA HIS A 151 -12.20 32.93 -3.67
C HIS A 151 -13.12 32.70 -2.47
N ASP A 152 -13.07 31.53 -1.84
CA ASP A 152 -14.02 31.14 -0.79
C ASP A 152 -13.44 31.35 0.62
N LEU A 153 -12.12 31.17 0.80
CA LEU A 153 -11.44 31.27 2.10
C LEU A 153 -10.56 32.52 2.26
N GLY A 154 -10.48 33.37 1.23
CA GLY A 154 -9.79 34.66 1.31
C GLY A 154 -8.26 34.58 1.38
N TYR A 155 -7.67 33.49 0.88
CA TYR A 155 -6.21 33.40 0.75
C TYR A 155 -5.67 34.40 -0.30
N PRO A 156 -4.38 34.78 -0.24
CA PRO A 156 -3.80 35.78 -1.13
C PRO A 156 -3.93 35.43 -2.62
N ALA A 157 -4.22 36.41 -3.47
CA ALA A 157 -4.47 36.20 -4.90
C ALA A 157 -3.24 35.68 -5.67
N GLU A 158 -2.04 35.86 -5.13
CA GLU A 158 -0.78 35.34 -5.69
C GLU A 158 -0.79 33.81 -5.85
N LEU A 159 -1.58 33.10 -5.05
CA LEU A 159 -1.74 31.64 -5.14
C LEU A 159 -2.27 31.20 -6.51
N LEU A 160 -3.09 32.03 -7.18
CA LEU A 160 -3.64 31.71 -8.50
C LEU A 160 -2.55 31.57 -9.58
N GLY A 161 -1.36 32.13 -9.36
CA GLY A 161 -0.21 32.02 -10.26
C GLY A 161 0.68 30.81 -10.00
N TRP A 162 0.35 29.96 -9.02
CA TRP A 162 1.18 28.80 -8.68
C TRP A 162 1.01 27.65 -9.67
N SER A 163 2.10 26.94 -9.92
CA SER A 163 2.12 25.71 -10.70
C SER A 163 2.17 24.46 -9.82
N PHE A 164 1.69 23.36 -10.37
CA PHE A 164 1.70 22.04 -9.74
C PHE A 164 2.69 21.11 -10.44
N ASP A 165 3.56 20.46 -9.66
CA ASP A 165 4.42 19.37 -10.12
C ASP A 165 3.92 18.05 -9.54
N TRP A 166 3.15 17.32 -10.35
CA TRP A 166 2.60 16.01 -10.01
C TRP A 166 3.68 14.94 -9.77
N THR A 167 4.93 15.18 -10.16
CA THR A 167 6.02 14.22 -9.97
C THR A 167 6.75 14.39 -8.63
N TYR A 168 6.45 15.44 -7.86
CA TYR A 168 7.23 15.79 -6.66
C TYR A 168 6.84 14.98 -5.41
N MET A 169 5.54 14.69 -5.23
CA MET A 169 5.03 13.96 -4.07
C MET A 169 4.87 12.48 -4.39
N VAL A 170 5.10 11.64 -3.38
CA VAL A 170 4.86 10.20 -3.49
C VAL A 170 3.89 9.73 -2.42
N ARG A 171 3.24 8.61 -2.66
CA ARG A 171 2.37 7.97 -1.68
C ARG A 171 3.16 7.46 -0.48
N GLY A 172 2.50 7.38 0.68
CA GLY A 172 3.09 6.87 1.92
C GLY A 172 3.79 7.91 2.79
N LEU A 173 3.78 9.18 2.38
CA LEU A 173 4.29 10.30 3.17
C LEU A 173 3.35 10.64 4.33
N VAL A 174 3.87 11.36 5.31
CA VAL A 174 3.10 11.83 6.48
C VAL A 174 3.31 13.33 6.65
N LEU A 175 2.22 14.07 6.71
CA LEU A 175 2.24 15.52 6.96
C LEU A 175 2.13 15.79 8.46
N ASP A 176 3.08 16.53 9.01
CA ASP A 176 3.02 17.14 10.33
C ASP A 176 2.30 18.49 10.23
N LYS A 177 1.01 18.51 10.59
CA LYS A 177 0.16 19.70 10.50
C LYS A 177 0.59 20.77 11.49
N LYS A 178 1.23 20.38 12.59
CA LYS A 178 1.64 21.32 13.66
C LYS A 178 2.87 22.09 13.24
N ARG A 179 3.83 21.40 12.60
CA ARG A 179 5.15 21.94 12.28
C ARG A 179 5.34 22.28 10.79
N GLY A 180 4.36 22.02 9.93
CA GLY A 180 4.48 22.30 8.49
C GLY A 180 5.46 21.38 7.78
N ASN A 181 5.67 20.16 8.28
CA ASN A 181 6.67 19.24 7.76
C ASN A 181 6.07 18.07 6.98
N ILE A 182 6.83 17.54 6.04
CA ILE A 182 6.49 16.35 5.24
C ILE A 182 7.54 15.28 5.52
N LEU A 183 7.09 14.11 5.93
CA LEU A 183 7.93 13.07 6.50
C LEU A 183 7.87 11.80 5.68
N LYS A 184 9.03 11.18 5.48
CA LYS A 184 9.16 9.79 5.04
C LYS A 184 9.84 8.97 6.12
N MET A 185 9.14 7.91 6.53
CA MET A 185 9.54 7.06 7.64
C MET A 185 9.80 5.62 7.20
N ASP A 186 10.56 4.90 8.02
CA ASP A 186 10.64 3.44 7.95
C ASP A 186 9.46 2.76 8.67
N ARG A 187 9.41 1.43 8.61
CA ARG A 187 8.39 0.58 9.26
C ARG A 187 8.33 0.74 10.78
N HIS A 188 9.39 1.23 11.42
CA HIS A 188 9.46 1.46 12.87
C HIS A 188 9.13 2.89 13.26
N LYS A 189 8.62 3.70 12.30
CA LYS A 189 8.27 5.12 12.49
C LYS A 189 9.47 6.03 12.77
N TYR A 190 10.68 5.63 12.35
CA TYR A 190 11.82 6.56 12.36
C TYR A 190 11.80 7.44 11.11
N VAL A 191 11.85 8.76 11.33
CA VAL A 191 11.94 9.76 10.26
C VAL A 191 13.31 9.68 9.60
N LYS A 192 13.36 9.33 8.31
CA LYS A 192 14.60 9.26 7.54
C LYS A 192 14.78 10.49 6.65
N VAL A 193 13.71 10.90 5.97
CA VAL A 193 13.66 12.10 5.13
C VAL A 193 12.56 13.00 5.67
N ALA A 194 12.85 14.30 5.78
CA ALA A 194 11.89 15.28 6.24
C ALA A 194 12.13 16.61 5.53
N TYR A 195 11.05 17.27 5.15
CA TYR A 195 11.06 18.59 4.53
C TYR A 195 10.15 19.54 5.31
N HIS A 196 10.54 20.80 5.42
CA HIS A 196 9.68 21.89 5.85
C HIS A 196 9.34 22.72 4.61
N GLY A 197 8.08 22.69 4.18
CA GLY A 197 7.74 23.08 2.80
C GLY A 197 8.59 22.30 1.79
N PHE A 198 9.40 22.99 0.97
CA PHE A 198 10.35 22.36 0.05
C PHE A 198 11.81 22.37 0.53
N ARG A 199 12.08 22.85 1.74
CA ARG A 199 13.43 22.83 2.33
C ARG A 199 13.69 21.51 3.07
N GLU A 200 14.74 20.80 2.68
CA GLU A 200 15.15 19.58 3.39
C GLU A 200 15.64 19.91 4.81
N LEU A 201 15.19 19.11 5.79
CA LEU A 201 15.67 19.21 7.17
C LEU A 201 16.97 18.43 7.37
N SER A 202 17.93 19.07 8.03
CA SER A 202 19.21 18.48 8.40
C SER A 202 19.03 17.30 9.37
N LYS A 203 20.07 16.48 9.53
CA LYS A 203 20.04 15.36 10.49
C LYS A 203 19.81 15.88 11.93
N GLU A 204 20.45 16.98 12.27
CA GLU A 204 20.39 17.63 13.57
C GLU A 204 18.99 18.20 13.83
N GLU A 205 18.40 18.89 12.84
CA GLU A 205 17.02 19.40 12.91
C GLU A 205 16.01 18.26 13.10
N LYS A 206 16.18 17.16 12.36
CA LYS A 206 15.32 15.97 12.48
C LYS A 206 15.41 15.34 13.86
N VAL A 207 16.62 15.17 14.40
CA VAL A 207 16.83 14.59 15.74
C VAL A 207 16.29 15.52 16.83
N ALA A 208 16.50 16.83 16.72
CA ALA A 208 15.93 17.79 17.65
C ALA A 208 14.39 17.79 17.64
N THR A 209 13.79 17.59 16.47
CA THR A 209 12.33 17.67 16.28
C THR A 209 11.60 16.37 16.60
N TYR A 210 12.14 15.22 16.16
CA TYR A 210 11.49 13.90 16.23
C TYR A 210 12.33 12.83 16.95
N GLY A 211 13.54 13.15 17.39
CA GLY A 211 14.46 12.18 18.02
C GLY A 211 14.24 11.97 19.51
N SER A 212 13.39 12.78 20.17
CA SER A 212 13.07 12.62 21.58
C SER A 212 12.23 11.36 21.81
N THR A 213 12.81 10.34 22.43
CA THR A 213 12.11 9.08 22.76
C THR A 213 11.10 9.22 23.90
N LEU A 214 11.17 10.30 24.68
CA LEU A 214 10.26 10.57 25.80
C LEU A 214 8.87 11.04 25.33
N ILE A 215 8.81 11.69 24.17
CA ILE A 215 7.56 12.11 23.51
C ILE A 215 7.45 11.30 22.23
N ARG A 216 6.86 10.10 22.34
CA ARG A 216 6.70 9.24 21.17
C ARG A 216 5.53 9.73 20.33
N ASP A 217 5.82 10.50 19.29
CA ASP A 217 4.83 10.89 18.30
C ASP A 217 4.19 9.62 17.72
N ALA A 218 2.86 9.55 17.74
CA ALA A 218 2.14 8.44 17.16
C ALA A 218 2.26 8.45 15.63
N PHE A 219 2.52 9.61 15.01
CA PHE A 219 2.48 9.82 13.56
C PHE A 219 1.16 9.35 12.94
N ASP A 220 0.09 9.49 13.71
CA ASP A 220 -1.27 9.10 13.37
C ASP A 220 -2.18 10.33 13.49
N GLU A 221 -3.42 10.24 12.98
CA GLU A 221 -4.40 11.31 13.11
C GLU A 221 -4.81 11.54 14.58
N PRO A 222 -5.19 12.78 14.99
CA PRO A 222 -5.48 13.95 14.17
C PRO A 222 -4.32 14.92 13.93
N GLU A 223 -3.19 14.80 14.62
CA GLU A 223 -2.06 15.74 14.48
C GLU A 223 -1.32 15.56 13.15
N TYR A 224 -1.25 14.33 12.65
CA TYR A 224 -0.63 13.99 11.38
C TYR A 224 -1.68 13.65 10.33
N ALA A 225 -1.36 13.88 9.05
CA ALA A 225 -2.16 13.40 7.93
C ALA A 225 -1.36 12.38 7.13
N LEU A 226 -2.04 11.30 6.74
CA LEU A 226 -1.43 10.17 6.07
C LEU A 226 -1.72 10.26 4.58
N ILE A 227 -0.67 10.36 3.77
CA ILE A 227 -0.78 10.46 2.30
C ILE A 227 -0.89 9.05 1.73
N ASP A 228 -2.00 8.40 2.04
CA ASP A 228 -2.28 7.02 1.66
C ASP A 228 -3.18 6.94 0.42
N THR A 229 -3.49 8.05 -0.27
CA THR A 229 -4.24 8.05 -1.55
C THR A 229 -3.58 8.94 -2.59
N LEU A 230 -3.80 8.66 -3.87
CA LEU A 230 -3.30 9.50 -4.97
C LEU A 230 -3.96 10.88 -4.97
N PHE A 231 -5.24 10.98 -4.56
CA PHE A 231 -5.92 12.27 -4.36
C PHE A 231 -5.20 13.20 -3.36
N SER A 232 -4.48 12.63 -2.39
CA SER A 232 -3.80 13.39 -1.35
C SER A 232 -2.44 13.97 -1.79
N LEU A 233 -1.93 13.62 -2.98
CA LEU A 233 -0.64 14.12 -3.47
C LEU A 233 -0.68 15.62 -3.79
N ALA A 234 -1.71 16.06 -4.51
CA ALA A 234 -1.95 17.47 -4.79
C ALA A 234 -2.14 18.30 -3.51
N GLU A 235 -2.87 17.76 -2.53
CA GLU A 235 -3.07 18.35 -1.21
C GLU A 235 -1.73 18.53 -0.46
N ALA A 236 -0.88 17.50 -0.45
CA ALA A 236 0.44 17.53 0.18
C ALA A 236 1.37 18.56 -0.48
N TYR A 237 1.38 18.62 -1.81
CA TYR A 237 2.18 19.57 -2.57
C TYR A 237 1.74 21.02 -2.30
N LEU A 238 0.44 21.28 -2.35
CA LEU A 238 -0.12 22.60 -2.07
C LEU A 238 0.17 23.02 -0.62
N PHE A 239 0.08 22.10 0.34
CA PHE A 239 0.46 22.37 1.72
C PHE A 239 1.94 22.76 1.84
N ALA A 240 2.85 22.09 1.10
CA ALA A 240 4.27 22.44 1.06
C ALA A 240 4.50 23.87 0.54
N GLN A 241 3.85 24.23 -0.57
CA GLN A 241 3.91 25.59 -1.13
C GLN A 241 3.39 26.65 -0.15
N LEU A 242 2.29 26.34 0.54
CA LEU A 242 1.71 27.25 1.52
C LEU A 242 2.63 27.46 2.73
N VAL A 243 3.32 26.41 3.19
CA VAL A 243 4.33 26.52 4.26
C VAL A 243 5.46 27.46 3.82
N ASP A 244 6.07 27.21 2.66
CA ASP A 244 7.14 28.07 2.12
C ASP A 244 6.66 29.51 1.91
N PHE A 245 5.45 29.69 1.39
CA PHE A 245 4.90 31.03 1.16
C PHE A 245 4.67 31.78 2.48
N LYS A 246 4.12 31.11 3.50
CA LYS A 246 3.89 31.69 4.83
C LYS A 246 5.20 32.14 5.47
N ASP A 247 6.24 31.31 5.39
CA ASP A 247 7.54 31.58 6.02
C ASP A 247 8.26 32.73 5.34
N ASN A 248 8.16 32.83 4.01
CA ASN A 248 8.75 33.92 3.23
C ASN A 248 7.93 35.22 3.26
N ASN A 249 6.65 35.18 3.65
CA ASN A 249 5.73 36.33 3.66
C ASN A 249 5.01 36.46 4.99
N LEU A 250 5.76 36.77 6.05
CA LEU A 250 5.22 36.96 7.39
C LEU A 250 4.06 37.97 7.38
N GLY A 251 2.91 37.55 7.91
CA GLY A 251 1.70 38.38 8.03
C GLY A 251 0.69 38.27 6.88
N LYS A 252 1.05 37.71 5.71
CA LYS A 252 0.08 37.52 4.61
C LYS A 252 -0.91 36.37 4.86
N ILE A 253 -0.47 35.32 5.55
CA ILE A 253 -1.33 34.22 6.01
C ILE A 253 -1.31 34.20 7.55
N PRO A 254 -2.37 34.71 8.21
CA PRO A 254 -2.43 34.78 9.66
C PRO A 254 -2.69 33.41 10.32
N ALA A 255 -3.15 32.42 9.56
CA ALA A 255 -3.43 31.06 10.02
C ALA A 255 -2.14 30.30 10.38
N ASP A 256 -2.20 29.43 11.40
CA ASP A 256 -1.13 28.47 11.69
C ASP A 256 -1.13 27.31 10.66
N TYR A 257 -0.06 26.53 10.59
CA TYR A 257 0.04 25.42 9.64
C TYR A 257 -1.10 24.41 9.80
N SER A 258 -1.56 24.19 11.04
CA SER A 258 -2.66 23.26 11.31
C SER A 258 -3.99 23.75 10.75
N ARG A 259 -4.27 25.06 10.86
CA ARG A 259 -5.44 25.65 10.23
C ARG A 259 -5.30 25.67 8.71
N MET A 260 -4.13 25.99 8.17
CA MET A 260 -3.88 25.96 6.73
C MET A 260 -4.17 24.58 6.14
N TYR A 261 -3.69 23.52 6.79
CA TYR A 261 -4.00 22.15 6.35
C TYR A 261 -5.51 21.86 6.37
N LYS A 262 -6.22 22.29 7.43
CA LYS A 262 -7.69 22.13 7.50
C LYS A 262 -8.41 22.88 6.38
N ASP A 263 -7.96 24.08 6.04
CA ASP A 263 -8.53 24.89 4.97
C ASP A 263 -8.27 24.25 3.60
N VAL A 264 -7.05 23.75 3.35
CA VAL A 264 -6.72 22.96 2.14
C VAL A 264 -7.63 21.74 2.04
N ARG A 265 -7.74 20.96 3.12
CA ARG A 265 -8.57 19.75 3.14
C ARG A 265 -10.04 20.07 2.87
N ALA A 266 -10.56 21.14 3.47
CA ALA A 266 -11.93 21.60 3.23
C ALA A 266 -12.14 22.03 1.76
N ALA A 267 -11.17 22.72 1.15
CA ALA A 267 -11.23 23.11 -0.25
C ALA A 267 -11.19 21.90 -1.20
N VAL A 268 -10.33 20.90 -0.92
CA VAL A 268 -10.29 19.62 -1.66
C VAL A 268 -11.64 18.89 -1.56
N ASP A 269 -12.18 18.75 -0.35
CA ASP A 269 -13.48 18.10 -0.13
C ASP A 269 -14.61 18.84 -0.88
N LEU A 270 -14.57 20.19 -0.92
CA LEU A 270 -15.52 21.00 -1.68
C LEU A 270 -15.40 20.76 -3.19
N CYS A 271 -14.18 20.68 -3.74
CA CYS A 271 -13.95 20.35 -5.16
C CYS A 271 -14.51 18.99 -5.57
N HIS A 272 -14.50 18.02 -4.66
CA HIS A 272 -15.10 16.71 -4.90
C HIS A 272 -16.64 16.73 -4.77
N ARG A 273 -17.20 17.59 -3.91
CA ARG A 273 -18.65 17.66 -3.63
C ARG A 273 -19.44 18.54 -4.59
N ASP A 274 -18.86 19.66 -5.05
CA ASP A 274 -19.55 20.60 -5.94
C ASP A 274 -19.59 20.15 -7.42
N GLY A 275 -18.97 19.01 -7.70
CA GLY A 275 -18.93 18.38 -9.01
C GLY A 275 -17.98 19.07 -9.99
N THR A 276 -17.15 20.03 -9.57
CA THR A 276 -16.20 20.72 -10.45
C THR A 276 -15.28 19.72 -11.16
N LEU A 277 -14.70 18.78 -10.39
CA LEU A 277 -13.87 17.72 -10.93
C LEU A 277 -14.66 16.78 -11.84
N LYS A 278 -15.80 16.29 -11.32
CA LYS A 278 -16.64 15.30 -12.00
C LYS A 278 -17.18 15.80 -13.33
N LYS A 279 -17.60 17.07 -13.41
CA LYS A 279 -18.11 17.70 -14.64
C LYS A 279 -17.04 17.80 -15.73
N MET A 280 -15.79 18.08 -15.37
CA MET A 280 -14.70 18.16 -16.34
C MET A 280 -14.30 16.78 -16.86
N VAL A 281 -14.21 15.79 -15.97
CA VAL A 281 -13.96 14.40 -16.38
C VAL A 281 -15.10 13.86 -17.22
N ALA A 282 -16.35 14.16 -16.88
CA ALA A 282 -17.51 13.71 -17.63
C ALA A 282 -17.56 14.26 -19.07
N LYS A 283 -16.99 15.44 -19.33
CA LYS A 283 -16.94 16.03 -20.67
C LYS A 283 -15.91 15.36 -21.58
N ASP A 284 -14.79 14.92 -21.02
CA ASP A 284 -13.69 14.33 -21.76
C ASP A 284 -12.97 13.27 -20.88
N PRO A 285 -13.55 12.08 -20.69
CA PRO A 285 -12.96 11.07 -19.80
C PRO A 285 -11.58 10.60 -20.26
N GLN A 286 -11.35 10.53 -21.57
CA GLN A 286 -10.10 10.04 -22.17
C GLN A 286 -8.88 10.87 -21.77
N ARG A 287 -9.07 12.19 -21.59
CA ARG A 287 -8.02 13.08 -21.11
C ARG A 287 -7.58 12.79 -19.67
N TYR A 288 -8.45 12.23 -18.84
CA TYR A 288 -8.22 12.07 -17.41
C TYR A 288 -8.04 10.62 -16.95
N ILE A 289 -8.55 9.65 -17.71
CA ILE A 289 -8.55 8.23 -17.33
C ILE A 289 -7.69 7.45 -18.33
N ASN A 290 -6.88 6.53 -17.82
CA ASN A 290 -6.12 5.57 -18.62
C ASN A 290 -7.06 4.55 -19.23
N GLU A 291 -6.88 4.28 -20.52
CA GLU A 291 -7.59 3.20 -21.19
C GLU A 291 -6.97 1.84 -20.85
N ASP A 292 -7.82 0.86 -20.54
CA ASP A 292 -7.40 -0.52 -20.34
C ASP A 292 -8.38 -1.48 -21.02
N SER A 293 -7.93 -2.12 -22.10
CA SER A 293 -8.73 -3.12 -22.85
C SER A 293 -9.00 -4.40 -22.06
N SER A 294 -8.28 -4.61 -20.96
CA SER A 294 -8.29 -5.88 -20.23
C SER A 294 -9.32 -5.90 -19.11
N ILE A 295 -9.96 -4.77 -18.76
CA ILE A 295 -11.00 -4.69 -17.72
C ILE A 295 -12.21 -5.57 -18.07
N VAL A 296 -12.80 -5.38 -19.25
CA VAL A 296 -13.97 -6.17 -19.66
C VAL A 296 -13.66 -7.67 -19.73
N PRO A 297 -12.57 -8.11 -20.39
CA PRO A 297 -12.18 -9.52 -20.37
C PRO A 297 -11.94 -10.08 -18.96
N MET A 298 -11.34 -9.31 -18.05
CA MET A 298 -11.12 -9.69 -16.66
C MET A 298 -12.44 -9.92 -15.92
N LEU A 299 -13.40 -8.99 -16.04
CA LEU A 299 -14.72 -9.11 -15.41
C LEU A 299 -15.51 -10.30 -15.95
N LYS A 300 -15.49 -10.51 -17.28
CA LYS A 300 -16.10 -11.69 -17.92
C LYS A 300 -15.49 -12.99 -17.39
N MET A 301 -14.16 -13.08 -17.35
CA MET A 301 -13.46 -14.26 -16.84
C MET A 301 -13.84 -14.58 -15.39
N LEU A 302 -13.97 -13.57 -14.53
CA LEU A 302 -14.38 -13.75 -13.14
C LEU A 302 -15.83 -14.25 -13.04
N ARG A 303 -16.76 -13.69 -13.82
CA ARG A 303 -18.16 -14.14 -13.85
C ARG A 303 -18.32 -15.55 -14.42
N ASP A 304 -17.65 -15.84 -15.52
CA ASP A 304 -17.67 -17.15 -16.17
C ASP A 304 -17.11 -18.24 -15.27
N SER A 305 -16.26 -17.88 -14.30
CA SER A 305 -15.76 -18.78 -13.27
C SER A 305 -16.77 -19.09 -12.15
N GLY A 306 -18.00 -18.57 -12.24
CA GLY A 306 -19.07 -18.78 -11.27
C GLY A 306 -18.98 -17.89 -10.02
N ARG A 307 -18.16 -16.84 -10.04
CA ARG A 307 -18.01 -15.89 -8.92
C ARG A 307 -18.92 -14.69 -9.13
N ALA A 308 -19.55 -14.24 -8.05
CA ALA A 308 -20.29 -12.98 -8.07
C ALA A 308 -19.32 -11.80 -8.14
N THR A 309 -19.66 -10.78 -8.93
CA THR A 309 -18.88 -9.55 -9.06
C THR A 309 -19.68 -8.36 -8.56
N PHE A 310 -19.04 -7.46 -7.81
CA PHE A 310 -19.73 -6.27 -7.29
C PHE A 310 -18.86 -5.02 -7.29
N LEU A 311 -19.50 -3.86 -7.35
CA LEU A 311 -18.84 -2.55 -7.33
C LEU A 311 -19.26 -1.78 -6.07
N VAL A 312 -18.30 -1.22 -5.33
CA VAL A 312 -18.58 -0.33 -4.18
C VAL A 312 -17.73 0.93 -4.29
N THR A 313 -18.37 2.05 -4.62
CA THR A 313 -17.69 3.33 -4.83
C THR A 313 -18.28 4.43 -3.95
N ASN A 314 -17.44 5.42 -3.60
CA ASN A 314 -17.88 6.66 -2.95
C ASN A 314 -18.50 7.65 -3.95
N SER A 315 -18.28 7.44 -5.25
CA SER A 315 -18.89 8.22 -6.31
C SER A 315 -20.39 7.96 -6.42
N LEU A 316 -21.14 8.95 -6.90
CA LEU A 316 -22.60 8.86 -7.10
C LEU A 316 -22.90 8.28 -8.48
N TRP A 317 -24.14 7.81 -8.67
CA TRP A 317 -24.60 7.10 -9.86
C TRP A 317 -24.31 7.82 -11.19
N ASP A 318 -24.59 9.11 -11.26
CA ASP A 318 -24.39 9.95 -12.44
C ASP A 318 -22.95 9.88 -12.96
N TYR A 319 -21.99 10.05 -12.06
CA TYR A 319 -20.57 9.99 -12.38
C TYR A 319 -20.09 8.57 -12.66
N THR A 320 -20.54 7.61 -11.84
CA THR A 320 -20.17 6.19 -11.99
C THR A 320 -20.60 5.65 -13.36
N ASN A 321 -21.81 5.98 -13.82
CA ASN A 321 -22.29 5.52 -15.11
C ASN A 321 -21.41 6.04 -16.27
N ILE A 322 -20.95 7.30 -16.21
CA ILE A 322 -20.09 7.90 -17.24
C ILE A 322 -18.72 7.20 -17.27
N VAL A 323 -18.09 7.05 -16.11
CA VAL A 323 -16.77 6.40 -16.00
C VAL A 323 -16.84 4.95 -16.45
N MET A 324 -17.87 4.21 -16.04
CA MET A 324 -18.01 2.80 -16.42
C MET A 324 -18.34 2.61 -17.90
N ASN A 325 -19.10 3.53 -18.52
CA ASN A 325 -19.28 3.54 -19.97
C ASN A 325 -17.95 3.78 -20.70
N PHE A 326 -17.08 4.66 -20.19
CA PHE A 326 -15.76 4.85 -20.77
C PHE A 326 -14.88 3.59 -20.66
N LEU A 327 -14.89 2.93 -19.50
CA LEU A 327 -14.06 1.74 -19.26
C LEU A 327 -14.56 0.48 -19.99
N CYS A 328 -15.89 0.31 -20.09
CA CYS A 328 -16.51 -0.92 -20.57
C CYS A 328 -17.21 -0.79 -21.93
N GLY A 329 -17.37 0.44 -22.44
CA GLY A 329 -18.11 0.73 -23.67
C GLY A 329 -17.40 0.26 -24.94
N PRO A 330 -18.15 0.13 -26.05
CA PRO A 330 -17.59 -0.22 -27.35
C PRO A 330 -16.69 0.91 -27.89
N ARG A 331 -15.53 0.54 -28.42
CA ARG A 331 -14.45 1.46 -28.85
C ARG A 331 -14.70 2.13 -30.22
N LEU A 332 -15.95 2.27 -30.67
CA LEU A 332 -16.24 2.77 -32.01
C LEU A 332 -16.04 4.29 -32.14
N VAL A 333 -15.58 4.68 -33.32
CA VAL A 333 -14.92 5.94 -33.73
C VAL A 333 -15.88 7.13 -33.95
N ASP A 334 -17.15 7.02 -33.56
CA ASP A 334 -18.08 8.15 -33.70
C ASP A 334 -18.27 8.88 -32.37
N ASP A 335 -18.03 10.21 -32.40
CA ASP A 335 -18.03 11.22 -31.32
C ASP A 335 -19.36 11.34 -30.52
N CYS A 336 -20.27 10.38 -30.66
CA CYS A 336 -21.54 10.31 -29.93
C CYS A 336 -21.72 8.90 -29.34
N SER A 337 -20.87 8.51 -28.39
CA SER A 337 -21.15 7.33 -27.57
C SER A 337 -22.39 7.60 -26.72
N VAL A 338 -23.52 7.02 -27.13
CA VAL A 338 -24.74 7.04 -26.32
C VAL A 338 -24.43 6.29 -25.03
N LEU A 339 -24.47 6.99 -23.89
CA LEU A 339 -24.35 6.37 -22.59
C LEU A 339 -25.40 5.26 -22.48
N ASN A 340 -24.96 4.04 -22.24
CA ASN A 340 -25.84 2.89 -22.09
C ASN A 340 -25.60 2.21 -20.74
N PHE A 341 -26.37 1.15 -20.47
CA PHE A 341 -26.29 0.41 -19.21
C PHE A 341 -25.71 -0.99 -19.42
N ASP A 342 -25.08 -1.26 -20.55
CA ASP A 342 -24.58 -2.59 -20.92
C ASP A 342 -23.46 -3.06 -19.96
N TRP A 343 -22.69 -2.13 -19.41
CA TRP A 343 -21.64 -2.45 -18.45
C TRP A 343 -22.17 -3.07 -17.15
N LEU A 344 -23.44 -2.81 -16.80
CA LEU A 344 -24.07 -3.41 -15.62
C LEU A 344 -24.11 -4.93 -15.71
N GLN A 345 -24.12 -5.51 -16.91
CA GLN A 345 -24.08 -6.96 -17.10
C GLN A 345 -22.81 -7.62 -16.53
N TYR A 346 -21.78 -6.84 -16.20
CA TYR A 346 -20.53 -7.31 -15.62
C TYR A 346 -20.53 -7.32 -14.09
N PHE A 347 -21.63 -6.90 -13.45
CA PHE A 347 -21.79 -6.91 -12.00
C PHE A 347 -23.11 -7.60 -11.60
N ASP A 348 -23.14 -8.18 -10.41
CA ASP A 348 -24.36 -8.68 -9.78
C ASP A 348 -24.99 -7.59 -8.91
N VAL A 349 -24.14 -6.81 -8.23
CA VAL A 349 -24.55 -5.68 -7.37
C VAL A 349 -23.61 -4.49 -7.58
N VAL A 350 -24.19 -3.30 -7.74
CA VAL A 350 -23.47 -2.02 -7.77
C VAL A 350 -23.95 -1.14 -6.63
N ILE A 351 -23.04 -0.64 -5.79
CA ILE A 351 -23.32 0.28 -4.70
C ILE A 351 -22.53 1.57 -4.92
N THR A 352 -23.27 2.66 -5.12
CA THR A 352 -22.75 4.03 -5.27
C THR A 352 -22.90 4.79 -3.95
N GLY A 353 -22.19 5.91 -3.78
CA GLY A 353 -22.31 6.78 -2.60
C GLY A 353 -22.10 6.06 -1.26
N SER A 354 -21.27 5.01 -1.24
CA SER A 354 -21.14 4.09 -0.11
C SER A 354 -20.56 4.71 1.18
N ALA A 355 -19.86 5.85 1.07
CA ALA A 355 -19.23 6.56 2.18
C ALA A 355 -18.22 5.69 2.97
N LYS A 356 -17.39 4.92 2.26
CA LYS A 356 -16.22 4.23 2.81
C LYS A 356 -15.29 5.22 3.54
N PRO A 357 -14.70 4.86 4.70
CA PRO A 357 -14.71 3.54 5.33
C PRO A 357 -15.95 3.21 6.18
N GLY A 358 -16.91 4.12 6.31
CA GLY A 358 -18.13 3.92 7.11
C GLY A 358 -18.96 2.72 6.65
N PHE A 359 -18.98 2.46 5.34
CA PHE A 359 -19.63 1.28 4.73
C PHE A 359 -19.25 -0.06 5.37
N PHE A 360 -17.97 -0.22 5.75
CA PHE A 360 -17.42 -1.47 6.30
C PHE A 360 -17.62 -1.63 7.81
N HIS A 361 -18.30 -0.70 8.48
CA HIS A 361 -18.61 -0.83 9.90
C HIS A 361 -19.97 -1.50 10.09
N ASP A 362 -20.01 -2.59 10.85
CA ASP A 362 -21.25 -3.33 11.15
C ASP A 362 -22.28 -2.48 11.90
N GLU A 363 -21.82 -1.50 12.69
CA GLU A 363 -22.70 -0.58 13.42
C GLU A 363 -23.29 0.54 12.55
N ASN A 364 -22.88 0.65 11.28
CA ASN A 364 -23.36 1.70 10.40
C ASN A 364 -24.83 1.45 10.03
N ARG A 365 -25.72 2.34 10.47
CA ARG A 365 -27.17 2.29 10.19
C ARG A 365 -27.56 3.04 8.91
N ALA A 366 -26.64 3.22 7.97
CA ALA A 366 -26.93 3.85 6.70
C ALA A 366 -28.02 3.09 5.94
N SER A 367 -29.07 3.79 5.53
CA SER A 367 -30.12 3.24 4.68
C SER A 367 -29.56 2.86 3.32
N LEU A 368 -30.14 1.81 2.72
CA LEU A 368 -29.89 1.42 1.35
C LEU A 368 -31.04 1.91 0.47
N PHE A 369 -30.71 2.61 -0.61
CA PHE A 369 -31.70 3.06 -1.59
C PHE A 369 -31.43 2.34 -2.90
N GLU A 370 -32.47 1.88 -3.58
CA GLU A 370 -32.37 1.38 -4.94
C GLU A 370 -32.28 2.59 -5.88
N VAL A 371 -31.43 2.50 -6.90
CA VAL A 371 -31.26 3.55 -7.90
C VAL A 371 -31.97 3.10 -9.16
N ASP A 372 -32.92 3.88 -9.64
CA ASP A 372 -33.46 3.70 -10.99
C ASP A 372 -32.40 4.14 -12.02
N PRO A 373 -31.84 3.24 -12.85
CA PRO A 373 -30.74 3.58 -13.75
C PRO A 373 -31.09 4.68 -14.75
N GLU A 374 -32.34 4.69 -15.23
CA GLU A 374 -32.81 5.62 -16.26
C GLU A 374 -33.01 7.04 -15.71
N SER A 375 -33.74 7.17 -14.59
CA SER A 375 -34.02 8.49 -14.00
C SER A 375 -32.96 8.98 -13.00
N GLY A 376 -32.14 8.08 -12.47
CA GLY A 376 -31.23 8.33 -11.36
C GLY A 376 -31.93 8.58 -10.02
N MET A 377 -33.25 8.38 -9.93
CA MET A 377 -34.00 8.59 -8.71
C MET A 377 -33.75 7.49 -7.67
N LEU A 378 -33.80 7.87 -6.40
CA LEU A 378 -33.63 6.97 -5.27
C LEU A 378 -34.98 6.44 -4.79
N LEU A 379 -35.12 5.11 -4.78
CA LEU A 379 -36.28 4.40 -4.25
C LEU A 379 -35.93 3.86 -2.86
N ASN A 380 -36.85 4.05 -1.90
CA ASN A 380 -36.69 3.53 -0.55
C ASN A 380 -36.76 2.01 -0.56
N THR A 381 -35.83 1.36 0.14
CA THR A 381 -35.82 -0.09 0.33
C THR A 381 -35.86 -0.46 1.81
N ASP A 382 -36.46 -1.60 2.13
CA ASP A 382 -36.23 -2.31 3.38
C ASP A 382 -35.07 -3.29 3.16
N ASN A 383 -33.86 -2.86 3.52
CA ASN A 383 -32.64 -3.66 3.42
C ASN A 383 -32.37 -4.27 2.03
N GLY A 384 -32.69 -3.54 0.96
CA GLY A 384 -32.54 -4.00 -0.44
C GLY A 384 -33.82 -4.54 -1.08
N THR A 385 -34.92 -4.66 -0.33
CA THR A 385 -36.24 -4.97 -0.89
C THR A 385 -37.02 -3.68 -1.15
N PRO A 386 -37.52 -3.40 -2.37
CA PRO A 386 -38.24 -2.16 -2.65
C PRO A 386 -39.50 -2.03 -1.79
N MET A 387 -39.69 -0.88 -1.13
CA MET A 387 -40.90 -0.65 -0.31
C MET A 387 -42.07 -0.17 -1.20
N PRO A 388 -43.29 -0.69 -1.00
CA PRO A 388 -44.46 -0.25 -1.75
C PRO A 388 -44.81 1.21 -1.42
N GLN A 389 -44.93 2.06 -2.44
CA GLN A 389 -45.33 3.46 -2.29
C GLN A 389 -46.84 3.57 -2.09
N VAL A 390 -47.26 4.42 -1.15
CA VAL A 390 -48.65 4.54 -0.65
C VAL A 390 -49.67 4.89 -1.75
N ASP A 391 -49.25 5.51 -2.86
CA ASP A 391 -50.13 5.88 -3.98
C ASP A 391 -49.97 5.01 -5.24
N SER A 392 -49.09 4.01 -5.23
CA SER A 392 -48.83 3.14 -6.39
C SER A 392 -49.80 1.96 -6.48
N SER A 393 -51.10 2.25 -6.54
CA SER A 393 -52.15 1.24 -6.75
C SER A 393 -52.11 0.58 -8.15
N LEU A 394 -51.14 0.92 -9.01
CA LEU A 394 -51.07 0.43 -10.40
C LEU A 394 -49.65 0.17 -10.94
N ARG A 395 -48.62 0.11 -10.09
CA ARG A 395 -47.29 -0.35 -10.51
C ARG A 395 -46.72 -1.35 -9.51
N LEU A 396 -47.18 -2.59 -9.63
CA LEU A 396 -46.33 -3.73 -9.33
C LEU A 396 -45.36 -3.89 -10.50
N PRO A 397 -44.04 -3.79 -10.30
CA PRO A 397 -43.13 -4.61 -11.04
C PRO A 397 -42.68 -5.73 -10.11
N LEU A 398 -43.53 -6.76 -9.97
CA LEU A 398 -43.00 -8.12 -9.83
C LEU A 398 -42.42 -8.51 -11.21
N LYS A 399 -41.25 -7.94 -11.53
CA LYS A 399 -40.34 -8.50 -12.53
C LYS A 399 -39.11 -9.02 -11.80
N ILE A 400 -39.33 -10.09 -11.04
CA ILE A 400 -38.28 -11.07 -10.73
C ILE A 400 -38.13 -11.92 -12.00
N LEU A 401 -37.59 -11.31 -13.07
CA LEU A 401 -37.30 -11.87 -14.41
C LEU A 401 -36.81 -10.64 -15.22
N ASP A 402 -35.54 -10.41 -15.54
CA ASP A 402 -34.38 -11.24 -15.82
C ASP A 402 -33.22 -10.95 -14.86
N LYS A 403 -32.08 -11.66 -15.01
CA LYS A 403 -30.81 -11.44 -14.27
C LYS A 403 -30.17 -10.06 -14.53
N SER A 404 -30.89 -8.95 -14.30
CA SER A 404 -30.33 -7.60 -14.36
C SER A 404 -29.59 -7.29 -13.05
N CYS A 405 -28.39 -6.72 -13.16
CA CYS A 405 -27.63 -6.20 -12.02
C CYS A 405 -28.47 -5.23 -11.19
N GLN A 406 -28.41 -5.35 -9.86
CA GLN A 406 -29.10 -4.43 -8.97
C GLN A 406 -28.20 -3.24 -8.63
N VAL A 407 -28.75 -2.02 -8.70
CA VAL A 407 -28.02 -0.77 -8.44
C VAL A 407 -28.58 -0.12 -7.18
N PHE A 408 -27.69 0.20 -6.25
CA PHE A 408 -28.03 0.83 -4.98
C PHE A 408 -27.15 2.04 -4.67
N GLN A 409 -27.60 2.84 -3.70
CA GLN A 409 -26.83 3.94 -3.12
C GLN A 409 -26.80 3.83 -1.58
N GLY A 410 -25.62 4.06 -0.99
CA GLY A 410 -25.42 4.06 0.46
C GLY A 410 -25.24 2.66 1.05
N GLY A 411 -25.99 2.36 2.11
CA GLY A 411 -25.94 1.06 2.79
C GLY A 411 -24.67 0.75 3.58
N ASN A 412 -24.53 -0.52 3.93
CA ASN A 412 -23.40 -1.07 4.68
C ASN A 412 -23.06 -2.48 4.17
N VAL A 413 -21.96 -3.04 4.68
CA VAL A 413 -21.51 -4.40 4.36
C VAL A 413 -22.56 -5.48 4.64
N GLY A 414 -23.35 -5.35 5.70
CA GLY A 414 -24.40 -6.31 6.06
C GLY A 414 -25.49 -6.41 5.00
N HIS A 415 -25.84 -5.30 4.35
CA HIS A 415 -26.75 -5.32 3.20
C HIS A 415 -26.14 -6.08 2.02
N LEU A 416 -24.88 -5.81 1.70
CA LEU A 416 -24.18 -6.47 0.60
C LEU A 416 -24.07 -7.99 0.81
N HIS A 417 -23.77 -8.43 2.03
CA HIS A 417 -23.73 -9.85 2.39
C HIS A 417 -25.08 -10.53 2.17
N LYS A 418 -26.18 -9.88 2.54
CA LYS A 418 -27.53 -10.38 2.29
C LYS A 418 -27.87 -10.43 0.80
N LEU A 419 -27.56 -9.37 0.06
CA LEU A 419 -27.84 -9.28 -1.39
C LEU A 419 -27.11 -10.37 -2.18
N LEU A 420 -25.85 -10.64 -1.83
CA LEU A 420 -25.02 -11.64 -2.51
C LEU A 420 -25.08 -13.03 -1.86
N SER A 421 -25.90 -13.22 -0.83
CA SER A 421 -25.99 -14.49 -0.07
C SER A 421 -24.63 -15.01 0.42
N ILE A 422 -23.77 -14.09 0.89
CA ILE A 422 -22.43 -14.43 1.38
C ILE A 422 -22.54 -14.95 2.81
N GLU A 423 -22.14 -16.20 3.02
CA GLU A 423 -22.16 -16.84 4.35
C GLU A 423 -20.95 -16.45 5.21
N SER A 424 -19.78 -16.30 4.59
CA SER A 424 -18.55 -15.96 5.28
C SER A 424 -17.79 -14.84 4.59
N SER A 425 -17.43 -13.82 5.37
CA SER A 425 -16.52 -12.75 5.01
C SER A 425 -15.21 -13.21 4.36
N SER A 426 -14.67 -14.37 4.75
CA SER A 426 -13.41 -14.87 4.19
C SER A 426 -13.51 -15.36 2.74
N GLN A 427 -14.74 -15.51 2.22
CA GLN A 427 -15.03 -15.87 0.83
C GLN A 427 -15.13 -14.66 -0.09
N VAL A 428 -14.90 -13.44 0.43
CA VAL A 428 -14.94 -12.21 -0.35
C VAL A 428 -13.52 -11.71 -0.59
N LEU A 429 -13.19 -11.42 -1.84
CA LEU A 429 -12.01 -10.65 -2.21
C LEU A 429 -12.42 -9.24 -2.60
N TYR A 430 -11.96 -8.24 -1.87
CA TYR A 430 -12.17 -6.84 -2.22
C TYR A 430 -10.87 -6.21 -2.74
N VAL A 431 -10.96 -5.62 -3.92
CA VAL A 431 -9.87 -4.93 -4.61
C VAL A 431 -10.10 -3.43 -4.50
N GLY A 432 -9.11 -2.71 -3.99
CA GLY A 432 -9.17 -1.26 -3.84
C GLY A 432 -7.78 -0.64 -3.92
N ASP A 433 -7.73 0.68 -4.07
CA ASP A 433 -6.48 1.43 -4.03
C ASP A 433 -6.24 1.99 -2.63
N HIS A 434 -7.24 2.31 -1.81
CA HIS A 434 -7.04 3.05 -0.56
C HIS A 434 -6.81 2.13 0.66
N ILE A 435 -5.60 2.14 1.23
CA ILE A 435 -5.25 1.30 2.40
C ILE A 435 -6.22 1.48 3.57
N TYR A 436 -6.56 2.72 3.97
CA TYR A 436 -7.42 2.93 5.14
C TYR A 436 -8.91 2.82 4.80
N GLY A 437 -9.33 3.44 3.70
CA GLY A 437 -10.72 3.44 3.23
C GLY A 437 -11.26 2.07 2.84
N ASP A 438 -10.44 1.27 2.16
CA ASP A 438 -10.83 -0.01 1.55
C ASP A 438 -10.29 -1.23 2.30
N ILE A 439 -9.02 -1.22 2.71
CA ILE A 439 -8.30 -2.46 3.08
C ILE A 439 -8.23 -2.68 4.60
N LEU A 440 -7.90 -1.65 5.38
CA LEU A 440 -7.65 -1.80 6.82
C LEU A 440 -8.92 -2.18 7.56
N ARG A 441 -10.05 -1.55 7.22
CA ARG A 441 -11.34 -1.78 7.87
C ARG A 441 -12.00 -3.07 7.39
N SER A 442 -11.99 -3.35 6.09
CA SER A 442 -12.49 -4.63 5.56
C SER A 442 -11.76 -5.84 6.14
N LYS A 443 -10.43 -5.75 6.34
CA LYS A 443 -9.66 -6.84 6.93
C LYS A 443 -9.82 -6.96 8.45
N LYS A 444 -9.65 -5.87 9.22
CA LYS A 444 -9.63 -5.95 10.69
C LYS A 444 -11.00 -6.21 11.30
N VAL A 445 -12.07 -5.67 10.71
CA VAL A 445 -13.43 -5.75 11.26
C VAL A 445 -14.17 -6.95 10.66
N LEU A 446 -14.08 -7.12 9.33
CA LEU A 446 -14.92 -8.10 8.63
C LEU A 446 -14.21 -9.42 8.34
N GLY A 447 -12.88 -9.41 8.21
CA GLY A 447 -12.11 -10.61 7.82
C GLY A 447 -12.11 -10.89 6.31
N TRP A 448 -12.48 -9.89 5.48
CA TRP A 448 -12.40 -10.00 4.03
C TRP A 448 -10.98 -10.23 3.55
N ARG A 449 -10.85 -10.94 2.42
CA ARG A 449 -9.60 -10.99 1.66
C ARG A 449 -9.48 -9.68 0.88
N THR A 450 -8.24 -9.21 0.74
CA THR A 450 -7.97 -7.88 0.23
C THR A 450 -6.86 -7.91 -0.80
N MET A 451 -7.04 -7.16 -1.87
CA MET A 451 -6.03 -6.91 -2.89
C MET A 451 -5.86 -5.40 -3.06
N LEU A 452 -4.62 -4.93 -2.99
CA LEU A 452 -4.30 -3.50 -3.11
C LEU A 452 -3.75 -3.19 -4.51
N VAL A 453 -4.34 -2.20 -5.18
CA VAL A 453 -3.80 -1.64 -6.42
C VAL A 453 -2.83 -0.52 -6.08
N VAL A 454 -1.60 -0.63 -6.59
CA VAL A 454 -0.51 0.33 -6.39
C VAL A 454 0.09 0.66 -7.76
N PRO A 455 -0.48 1.63 -8.51
CA PRO A 455 -0.05 1.95 -9.88
C PRO A 455 1.45 2.26 -10.00
N GLU A 456 2.05 2.85 -8.95
CA GLU A 456 3.47 3.19 -8.91
C GLU A 456 4.40 1.96 -8.93
N LEU A 457 3.87 0.78 -8.61
CA LEU A 457 4.62 -0.46 -8.45
C LEU A 457 5.27 -0.93 -9.76
N GLU A 458 4.60 -0.77 -10.91
CA GLU A 458 5.12 -1.28 -12.19
C GLU A 458 6.48 -0.64 -12.50
N LYS A 459 6.53 0.70 -12.42
CA LYS A 459 7.76 1.48 -12.58
C LYS A 459 8.81 1.13 -11.52
N GLU A 460 8.39 0.93 -10.26
CA GLU A 460 9.33 0.55 -9.20
C GLU A 460 9.99 -0.80 -9.47
N VAL A 461 9.23 -1.81 -9.91
CA VAL A 461 9.72 -3.16 -10.20
C VAL A 461 10.64 -3.17 -11.42
N GLU A 462 10.31 -2.43 -12.48
CA GLU A 462 11.20 -2.24 -13.63
C GLU A 462 12.54 -1.59 -13.23
N LEU A 463 12.49 -0.56 -12.38
CA LEU A 463 13.69 0.07 -11.84
C LEU A 463 14.50 -0.89 -10.96
N LEU A 464 13.84 -1.73 -10.16
CA LEU A 464 14.53 -2.76 -9.37
C LEU A 464 15.29 -3.75 -10.26
N TRP A 465 14.67 -4.17 -11.37
CA TRP A 465 15.30 -5.07 -12.33
C TRP A 465 16.52 -4.46 -13.01
N THR A 466 16.44 -3.18 -13.41
CA THR A 466 17.54 -2.46 -14.05
C THR A 466 18.69 -2.13 -13.08
N LEU A 467 18.38 -1.90 -11.80
CA LEU A 467 19.36 -1.51 -10.77
C LEU A 467 19.94 -2.67 -9.97
N ARG A 468 19.68 -3.92 -10.38
CA ARG A 468 20.14 -5.12 -9.66
C ARG A 468 21.65 -5.15 -9.40
N GLU A 469 22.47 -4.75 -10.36
CA GLU A 469 23.94 -4.79 -10.21
C GLU A 469 24.43 -3.67 -9.28
N THR A 470 23.87 -2.46 -9.40
CA THR A 470 24.14 -1.35 -8.46
C THR A 470 23.76 -1.72 -7.03
N ARG A 471 22.70 -2.52 -6.83
CA ARG A 471 22.32 -3.00 -5.49
C ARG A 471 23.31 -4.01 -4.91
N LYS A 472 23.84 -4.92 -5.73
CA LYS A 472 24.91 -5.84 -5.31
C LYS A 472 26.15 -5.06 -4.89
N GLU A 473 26.54 -4.05 -5.68
CA GLU A 473 27.65 -3.16 -5.33
C GLU A 473 27.42 -2.41 -4.00
N LEU A 474 26.20 -1.89 -3.78
CA LEU A 474 25.83 -1.27 -2.50
C LEU A 474 25.92 -2.22 -1.31
N GLN A 475 25.59 -3.50 -1.51
CA GLN A 475 25.74 -4.52 -0.48
C GLN A 475 27.21 -4.80 -0.19
N LEU A 476 28.05 -4.92 -1.22
CA LEU A 476 29.50 -5.11 -1.06
C LEU A 476 30.17 -3.92 -0.35
N LEU A 477 29.83 -2.68 -0.74
CA LEU A 477 30.35 -1.47 -0.09
C LEU A 477 29.96 -1.41 1.38
N ARG A 478 28.73 -1.80 1.71
CA ARG A 478 28.29 -1.88 3.10
C ARG A 478 29.05 -2.95 3.89
N ASN A 479 29.17 -4.15 3.35
CA ASN A 479 29.91 -5.24 4.01
C ASN A 479 31.37 -4.85 4.25
N LYS A 480 32.01 -4.17 3.28
CA LYS A 480 33.36 -3.63 3.43
C LYS A 480 33.44 -2.61 4.56
N ARG A 481 32.49 -1.68 4.64
CA ARG A 481 32.44 -0.67 5.71
C ARG A 481 32.25 -1.33 7.09
N ASP A 482 31.32 -2.26 7.19
CA ASP A 482 31.02 -2.96 8.44
C ASP A 482 32.25 -3.79 8.90
N HIS A 483 32.98 -4.42 7.96
CA HIS A 483 34.24 -5.13 8.25
C HIS A 483 35.36 -4.20 8.77
N ILE A 484 35.54 -3.03 8.14
CA ILE A 484 36.54 -2.04 8.57
C ILE A 484 36.18 -1.50 9.97
N GLU A 485 34.89 -1.24 10.23
CA GLU A 485 34.40 -0.81 11.55
C GLU A 485 34.72 -1.84 12.65
N ASP A 486 34.50 -3.13 12.37
CA ASP A 486 34.82 -4.21 13.31
C ASP A 486 36.33 -4.29 13.59
N GLN A 487 37.18 -4.13 12.58
CA GLN A 487 38.63 -4.08 12.75
C GLN A 487 39.07 -2.89 13.60
N ILE A 488 38.53 -1.69 13.34
CA ILE A 488 38.79 -0.48 14.13
C ILE A 488 38.37 -0.69 15.59
N HIS A 489 37.17 -1.25 15.82
CA HIS A 489 36.70 -1.54 17.18
C HIS A 489 37.61 -2.53 17.90
N HIS A 490 38.04 -3.60 17.22
CA HIS A 490 38.96 -4.59 17.77
C HIS A 490 40.30 -3.97 18.15
N LEU A 491 40.90 -3.15 17.28
CA LEU A 491 42.17 -2.46 17.56
C LEU A 491 42.04 -1.44 18.70
N LYS A 492 40.98 -0.62 18.71
CA LYS A 492 40.72 0.33 19.81
C LYS A 492 40.54 -0.39 21.15
N TRP A 493 39.87 -1.55 21.15
CA TRP A 493 39.71 -2.35 22.35
C TRP A 493 41.04 -2.96 22.81
N SER A 494 41.81 -3.53 21.89
CA SER A 494 43.14 -4.10 22.16
C SER A 494 44.09 -3.05 22.74
N LEU A 495 44.15 -1.85 22.15
CA LEU A 495 44.97 -0.74 22.65
C LEU A 495 44.58 -0.29 24.07
N ARG A 496 43.30 -0.36 24.43
CA ARG A 496 42.80 0.02 25.76
C ARG A 496 43.11 -1.02 26.84
N PHE A 497 43.06 -2.32 26.51
CA PHE A 497 43.12 -3.39 27.51
C PHE A 497 44.43 -4.22 27.49
N ASP A 498 45.07 -4.37 26.33
CA ASP A 498 46.33 -5.11 26.15
C ASP A 498 47.58 -4.23 26.17
N GLY A 499 47.42 -2.92 26.39
CA GLY A 499 48.48 -1.89 26.33
C GLY A 499 49.64 -2.01 27.34
N LYS A 500 49.80 -3.14 28.04
CA LYS A 500 50.98 -3.42 28.91
C LYS A 500 52.21 -3.92 28.13
N ASN A 501 52.08 -4.29 26.85
CA ASN A 501 53.21 -4.66 25.99
C ASN A 501 53.61 -3.49 25.08
N SER A 502 54.59 -2.69 25.50
CA SER A 502 54.96 -1.41 24.88
C SER A 502 55.51 -1.47 23.45
N VAL A 503 55.85 -2.66 22.94
CA VAL A 503 56.59 -2.81 21.66
C VAL A 503 55.68 -2.82 20.42
N ASN A 504 54.39 -3.17 20.55
CA ASN A 504 53.45 -3.24 19.42
C ASN A 504 52.47 -2.05 19.32
N ASN A 505 52.51 -1.09 20.26
CA ASN A 505 51.49 -0.04 20.31
C ASN A 505 51.61 0.98 19.15
N GLU A 506 52.82 1.32 18.72
CA GLU A 506 53.02 2.26 17.60
C GLU A 506 52.57 1.67 16.26
N GLU A 507 52.83 0.38 16.01
CA GLU A 507 52.35 -0.31 14.81
C GLU A 507 50.81 -0.39 14.78
N LEU A 508 50.19 -0.71 15.92
CA LEU A 508 48.73 -0.76 16.04
C LEU A 508 48.08 0.61 15.86
N LEU A 509 48.72 1.68 16.34
CA LEU A 509 48.26 3.06 16.13
C LEU A 509 48.37 3.47 14.65
N SER A 510 49.48 3.12 13.98
CA SER A 510 49.64 3.39 12.55
C SER A 510 48.59 2.65 11.71
N GLU A 511 48.28 1.40 12.05
CA GLU A 511 47.25 0.63 11.37
C GLU A 511 45.85 1.17 11.64
N LEU A 512 45.60 1.65 12.87
CA LEU A 512 44.36 2.34 13.21
C LEU A 512 44.15 3.58 12.32
N ASP A 513 45.17 4.44 12.19
CA ASP A 513 45.08 5.65 11.37
C ASP A 513 44.79 5.33 9.90
N LYS A 514 45.39 4.27 9.36
CA LYS A 514 45.09 3.79 8.00
C LYS A 514 43.64 3.34 7.87
N LEU A 515 43.16 2.50 8.80
CA LEU A 515 41.80 2.00 8.77
C LEU A 515 40.77 3.11 8.96
N GLU A 516 41.04 4.12 9.78
CA GLU A 516 40.16 5.30 9.92
C GLU A 516 40.08 6.10 8.62
N CYS A 517 41.20 6.24 7.89
CA CYS A 517 41.18 6.86 6.56
C CYS A 517 40.40 6.01 5.53
N GLU A 518 40.58 4.69 5.54
CA GLU A 518 39.83 3.77 4.68
C GLU A 518 38.34 3.76 5.00
N GLN A 519 37.97 3.81 6.29
CA GLN A 519 36.60 3.89 6.76
C GLN A 519 35.92 5.14 6.18
N GLU A 520 36.58 6.29 6.24
CA GLU A 520 36.01 7.54 5.71
C GLU A 520 35.82 7.47 4.18
N GLY A 521 36.81 6.93 3.45
CA GLY A 521 36.68 6.69 2.01
C GLY A 521 35.54 5.72 1.65
N ALA A 522 35.42 4.61 2.38
CA ALA A 522 34.35 3.64 2.21
C ALA A 522 32.97 4.24 2.56
N ARG A 523 32.90 5.05 3.62
CA ARG A 523 31.69 5.75 4.06
C ARG A 523 31.19 6.74 3.00
N LEU A 524 32.07 7.56 2.45
CA LEU A 524 31.73 8.52 1.39
C LEU A 524 31.28 7.81 0.11
N SER A 525 32.01 6.78 -0.31
CA SER A 525 31.67 5.98 -1.49
C SER A 525 30.30 5.29 -1.35
N HIS A 526 30.03 4.71 -0.19
CA HIS A 526 28.74 4.09 0.14
C HIS A 526 27.60 5.12 0.15
N GLN A 527 27.81 6.29 0.76
CA GLN A 527 26.81 7.36 0.80
C GLN A 527 26.48 7.90 -0.59
N GLU A 528 27.49 8.12 -1.43
CA GLU A 528 27.27 8.63 -2.79
C GLU A 528 26.54 7.59 -3.65
N ALA A 529 26.98 6.33 -3.62
CA ALA A 529 26.28 5.25 -4.33
C ALA A 529 24.82 5.11 -3.85
N GLN A 530 24.58 5.25 -2.54
CA GLN A 530 23.25 5.19 -1.97
C GLN A 530 22.38 6.37 -2.44
N ARG A 531 22.96 7.59 -2.47
CA ARG A 531 22.29 8.80 -2.96
C ARG A 531 21.92 8.68 -4.43
N VAL A 532 22.86 8.24 -5.28
CA VAL A 532 22.61 8.01 -6.71
C VAL A 532 21.50 6.99 -6.89
N CYS A 533 21.53 5.87 -6.16
CA CYS A 533 20.48 4.85 -6.23
C CYS A 533 19.11 5.41 -5.79
N HIS A 534 19.07 6.17 -4.70
CA HIS A 534 17.86 6.84 -4.19
C HIS A 534 17.23 7.76 -5.26
N GLN A 535 18.05 8.62 -5.87
CA GLN A 535 17.60 9.59 -6.87
C GLN A 535 17.07 8.96 -8.17
N LYS A 536 17.49 7.73 -8.51
CA LYS A 536 16.95 7.00 -9.66
C LYS A 536 15.48 6.60 -9.50
N PHE A 537 15.03 6.36 -8.27
CA PHE A 537 13.61 6.11 -8.00
C PHE A 537 12.83 7.42 -7.97
N HIS A 538 13.29 8.36 -7.15
CA HIS A 538 12.68 9.68 -7.02
C HIS A 538 13.68 10.66 -6.42
N LYS A 539 13.81 11.87 -7.00
CA LYS A 539 14.82 12.86 -6.62
C LYS A 539 14.82 13.21 -5.13
N VAL A 540 13.62 13.44 -4.59
CA VAL A 540 13.39 13.84 -3.19
C VAL A 540 13.18 12.62 -2.30
N TRP A 541 12.10 11.88 -2.53
CA TRP A 541 11.65 10.84 -1.61
C TRP A 541 12.31 9.48 -1.78
N GLY A 542 12.93 9.17 -2.92
CA GLY A 542 13.46 7.85 -3.24
C GLY A 542 12.38 6.77 -3.39
N GLN A 543 12.78 5.50 -3.24
CA GLN A 543 11.93 4.32 -3.50
C GLN A 543 10.64 4.29 -2.66
N LEU A 544 9.48 4.00 -3.24
CA LEU A 544 8.20 3.97 -2.50
C LEU A 544 8.18 2.91 -1.39
N MET A 545 8.60 1.66 -1.68
CA MET A 545 8.54 0.56 -0.71
C MET A 545 9.71 0.52 0.29
N LYS A 546 10.73 1.36 0.14
CA LYS A 546 11.93 1.34 1.00
C LYS A 546 12.30 2.73 1.49
N THR A 547 12.84 2.78 2.71
CA THR A 547 13.45 3.98 3.27
C THR A 547 14.84 3.61 3.75
N GLY A 548 15.84 3.78 2.88
CA GLY A 548 17.16 3.17 3.06
C GLY A 548 17.08 1.63 2.92
N TYR A 549 17.62 0.90 3.89
CA TYR A 549 17.57 -0.58 3.90
C TYR A 549 16.26 -1.16 4.45
N GLN A 550 15.50 -0.36 5.20
CA GLN A 550 14.26 -0.82 5.85
C GLN A 550 13.05 -0.62 4.93
N ASN A 551 12.01 -1.42 5.15
CA ASN A 551 10.71 -1.16 4.52
C ASN A 551 10.21 0.22 4.93
N SER A 552 9.62 0.94 3.98
CA SER A 552 8.93 2.19 4.28
C SER A 552 7.69 1.92 5.15
N ARG A 553 7.16 2.98 5.78
CA ARG A 553 5.85 2.90 6.46
C ARG A 553 4.77 2.36 5.53
N PHE A 554 4.75 2.83 4.28
CA PHE A 554 3.80 2.37 3.27
C PHE A 554 3.95 0.88 2.97
N ALA A 555 5.16 0.40 2.70
CA ALA A 555 5.40 -1.03 2.50
C ALA A 555 4.93 -1.88 3.68
N HIS A 556 5.17 -1.42 4.91
CA HIS A 556 4.66 -2.11 6.10
C HIS A 556 3.12 -2.13 6.17
N GLN A 557 2.45 -1.07 5.73
CA GLN A 557 0.98 -1.06 5.60
C GLN A 557 0.50 -2.04 4.52
N VAL A 558 1.16 -2.07 3.34
CA VAL A 558 0.83 -3.02 2.27
C VAL A 558 0.97 -4.47 2.75
N GLU A 559 2.10 -4.81 3.35
CA GLU A 559 2.40 -6.12 3.95
C GLU A 559 1.32 -6.53 4.98
N ARG A 560 0.98 -5.61 5.89
CA ARG A 560 0.04 -5.86 6.98
C ARG A 560 -1.40 -5.97 6.52
N PHE A 561 -1.83 -5.18 5.54
CA PHE A 561 -3.26 -5.03 5.21
C PHE A 561 -3.67 -5.74 3.92
N ALA A 562 -2.84 -5.75 2.88
CA ALA A 562 -3.15 -6.39 1.60
C ALA A 562 -2.74 -7.88 1.61
N CYS A 563 -3.63 -8.80 1.21
CA CYS A 563 -3.25 -10.20 0.99
C CYS A 563 -2.43 -10.33 -0.30
N LEU A 564 -2.90 -9.64 -1.33
CA LEU A 564 -2.30 -9.53 -2.65
C LEU A 564 -2.10 -8.06 -2.98
N TYR A 565 -1.13 -7.73 -3.82
CA TYR A 565 -1.01 -6.39 -4.39
C TYR A 565 -0.42 -6.44 -5.79
N THR A 566 -0.74 -5.45 -6.62
CA THR A 566 -0.30 -5.39 -8.03
C THR A 566 -0.36 -3.96 -8.55
N GLY A 567 0.24 -3.70 -9.71
CA GLY A 567 0.17 -2.41 -10.41
C GLY A 567 -1.23 -2.07 -10.94
N GLN A 568 -1.89 -3.03 -11.56
CA GLN A 568 -3.19 -2.86 -12.22
C GLN A 568 -4.14 -4.00 -11.89
N VAL A 569 -5.42 -3.69 -11.68
CA VAL A 569 -6.44 -4.71 -11.36
C VAL A 569 -6.64 -5.72 -12.48
N SER A 570 -6.47 -5.29 -13.73
CA SER A 570 -6.55 -6.14 -14.92
C SER A 570 -5.50 -7.23 -14.95
N ASN A 571 -4.43 -7.14 -14.16
CA ASN A 571 -3.47 -8.24 -13.99
C ASN A 571 -4.14 -9.52 -13.46
N LEU A 572 -5.31 -9.44 -12.81
CA LEU A 572 -6.11 -10.63 -12.47
C LEU A 572 -6.46 -11.48 -13.69
N SER A 573 -6.66 -10.86 -14.86
CA SER A 573 -6.92 -11.56 -16.12
C SER A 573 -5.78 -12.47 -16.56
N LEU A 574 -4.56 -12.23 -16.09
CA LEU A 574 -3.36 -13.00 -16.44
C LEU A 574 -3.20 -14.28 -15.61
N TYR A 575 -4.09 -14.52 -14.64
CA TYR A 575 -4.03 -15.68 -13.76
C TYR A 575 -5.31 -16.50 -13.87
N SER A 576 -5.19 -17.81 -13.62
CA SER A 576 -6.36 -18.67 -13.47
C SER A 576 -7.29 -18.11 -12.39
N PRO A 577 -8.61 -18.08 -12.61
CA PRO A 577 -9.59 -17.76 -11.58
C PRO A 577 -9.50 -18.66 -10.35
N ASP A 578 -8.89 -19.84 -10.47
CA ASP A 578 -8.69 -20.81 -9.38
C ASP A 578 -7.26 -20.83 -8.83
N LYS A 579 -6.45 -19.81 -9.14
CA LYS A 579 -5.07 -19.69 -8.69
C LYS A 579 -5.00 -19.77 -7.15
N TYR A 580 -4.06 -20.57 -6.67
CA TYR A 580 -3.63 -20.52 -5.28
C TYR A 580 -2.37 -19.67 -5.14
N TYR A 581 -2.53 -18.47 -4.60
CA TYR A 581 -1.42 -17.57 -4.30
C TYR A 581 -0.74 -18.01 -3.01
N ARG A 582 0.59 -18.18 -3.07
CA ARG A 582 1.43 -18.56 -1.93
C ARG A 582 2.48 -17.47 -1.71
N PRO A 583 2.69 -17.00 -0.48
CA PRO A 583 3.78 -16.09 -0.17
C PRO A 583 5.13 -16.82 -0.26
N SER A 584 6.21 -16.04 -0.37
CA SER A 584 7.55 -16.54 -0.12
C SER A 584 7.73 -16.90 1.36
N GLU A 585 8.74 -17.71 1.65
CA GLU A 585 9.17 -17.96 3.04
C GLU A 585 9.66 -16.66 3.68
N ASP A 586 9.25 -16.42 4.93
CA ASP A 586 9.73 -15.30 5.73
C ASP A 586 11.05 -15.70 6.38
N PHE A 587 12.11 -14.94 6.14
CA PHE A 587 13.42 -15.16 6.75
C PHE A 587 13.69 -14.19 7.90
N MET A 588 14.09 -14.75 9.04
CA MET A 588 14.63 -14.03 10.18
C MET A 588 16.11 -13.72 9.98
N PRO A 589 16.66 -12.67 10.62
CA PRO A 589 18.05 -12.23 10.37
C PRO A 589 19.14 -13.30 10.53
N HIS A 590 18.94 -14.31 11.39
CA HIS A 590 19.92 -15.38 11.63
C HIS A 590 19.87 -16.51 10.59
N GLU A 591 18.89 -16.50 9.68
CA GLU A 591 18.70 -17.55 8.67
C GLU A 591 19.43 -17.23 7.36
N PHE A 592 19.76 -15.95 7.10
CA PHE A 592 20.40 -15.51 5.86
C PHE A 592 21.80 -16.09 5.64
N ASP A 593 22.56 -16.36 6.70
CA ASP A 593 23.92 -16.91 6.58
C ASP A 593 23.92 -18.45 6.47
N ILE A 594 22.80 -19.09 6.81
CA ILE A 594 22.65 -20.56 6.80
C ILE A 594 22.13 -21.02 5.44
N LEU A 595 21.17 -20.28 4.90
CA LEU A 595 20.60 -20.51 3.59
C LEU A 595 21.34 -19.60 2.63
N SER A 596 22.29 -20.14 1.87
CA SER A 596 23.03 -19.41 0.84
C SER A 596 22.08 -18.88 -0.25
N LEU A 597 21.42 -17.75 0.03
CA LEU A 597 20.39 -17.07 -0.78
C LEU A 597 20.93 -15.79 -1.42
#